data_AF-A0AA39EVK8-F1
#
_entry.id   AF-A0AA39EVK8-F1
#
_cell.length_a   1.000
_cell.length_b   1.000
_cell.length_c   1.000
_cell.angle_alpha   90.00
_cell.angle_beta   90.00
_cell.angle_gamma   90.00
#
_symmetry.space_group_name_H-M   'P 1'
#
loop_
_entity.id
_entity.type
_entity.pdbx_description
1 polymer ?
#
loop_
_entity_poly.entity_id
_entity_poly.type
_entity_poly.pdbx_seq_one_letter_code
_entity_poly.pdbx_strand_id
1 'polypeptide(L)'
;MMGFSERLYDRNSESDDDDKWSQARDENGEMLKLGPGQVAPRGFKLIGGVQNGEVKLTLFLSKGTLEVEVICAREICPGEREEPDTYVKTYLRDGDRWLHKRKTRVVRHSRNPQYRQTLKYSSCDALGRNILVMLWEKKQGFESNQGLGGAEVDLELLPLTNLSVGWEKWALEAGELDLRLSLLLKDETESVVKIIS
;
A
#
# COMPACT_ATOMS: atom_id res chain seq x y z
N MET A 1 -34.36 -57.86 -6.50
CA MET A 1 -34.18 -56.86 -7.58
C MET A 1 -33.45 -55.67 -6.96
N MET A 2 -32.16 -55.48 -7.23
CA MET A 2 -31.45 -54.24 -6.92
C MET A 2 -30.49 -53.98 -8.09
N GLY A 3 -30.83 -52.97 -8.88
CA GLY A 3 -30.07 -52.48 -10.02
C GLY A 3 -29.05 -51.42 -9.62
N PHE A 4 -28.14 -51.19 -10.55
CA PHE A 4 -27.00 -50.26 -10.48
C PHE A 4 -27.40 -48.77 -10.52
N SER A 5 -26.49 -47.97 -9.95
CA SER A 5 -26.28 -46.51 -9.97
C SER A 5 -26.81 -45.70 -11.16
N GLU A 6 -27.34 -44.51 -10.88
CA GLU A 6 -27.01 -43.30 -11.66
C GLU A 6 -27.13 -42.01 -10.83
N ARG A 7 -26.11 -41.15 -10.99
CA ARG A 7 -26.06 -39.78 -10.49
C ARG A 7 -27.05 -38.94 -11.29
N LEU A 8 -27.90 -38.19 -10.60
CA LEU A 8 -28.56 -37.02 -11.18
C LEU A 8 -28.28 -35.79 -10.31
N TYR A 9 -27.83 -34.76 -11.02
CA TYR A 9 -27.58 -33.41 -10.57
C TYR A 9 -28.92 -32.68 -10.43
N ASP A 10 -29.20 -32.12 -9.26
CA ASP A 10 -30.04 -30.94 -9.07
C ASP A 10 -29.10 -29.92 -8.40
N ARG A 11 -28.62 -28.80 -8.97
CA ARG A 11 -29.14 -27.78 -9.90
C ARG A 11 -30.38 -27.04 -9.42
N ASN A 12 -30.19 -26.24 -8.37
CA ASN A 12 -30.68 -24.86 -8.20
C ASN A 12 -30.27 -24.38 -6.81
N SER A 13 -29.96 -23.11 -6.52
CA SER A 13 -29.70 -21.88 -7.28
C SER A 13 -29.46 -20.85 -6.16
N GLU A 14 -28.56 -19.90 -6.39
CA GLU A 14 -28.41 -18.64 -5.62
C GLU A 14 -27.92 -18.74 -4.17
N SER A 15 -26.59 -18.64 -4.00
CA SER A 15 -26.04 -17.75 -2.98
C SER A 15 -25.21 -16.69 -3.68
N ASP A 16 -25.92 -15.67 -4.18
CA ASP A 16 -25.36 -14.38 -4.62
C ASP A 16 -24.81 -13.62 -3.42
N ASP A 17 -23.66 -14.05 -2.89
CA ASP A 17 -22.84 -13.23 -1.99
C ASP A 17 -21.47 -12.94 -2.63
N ASP A 18 -21.47 -12.73 -3.94
CA ASP A 18 -20.52 -11.81 -4.55
C ASP A 18 -20.84 -10.39 -4.01
N ASP A 19 -19.80 -9.60 -3.74
CA ASP A 19 -19.82 -8.21 -3.28
C ASP A 19 -19.94 -7.93 -1.77
N LYS A 20 -18.80 -7.95 -1.10
CA LYS A 20 -18.42 -6.75 -0.33
C LYS A 20 -16.92 -6.67 -0.16
N TRP A 21 -16.28 -6.04 -1.16
CA TRP A 21 -15.12 -5.18 -0.94
C TRP A 21 -15.18 -4.62 0.48
N SER A 22 -14.19 -4.98 1.29
CA SER A 22 -14.00 -4.44 2.63
C SER A 22 -13.79 -2.92 2.51
N GLN A 23 -14.89 -2.18 2.38
CA GLN A 23 -14.89 -0.73 2.41
C GLN A 23 -14.36 -0.37 3.79
N ALA A 24 -13.21 0.31 3.82
CA ALA A 24 -12.59 0.68 5.07
C ALA A 24 -13.60 1.51 5.87
N ARG A 25 -13.94 1.04 7.08
CA ARG A 25 -14.83 1.74 7.99
C ARG A 25 -14.02 2.30 9.15
N ASP A 26 -14.42 3.44 9.66
CA ASP A 26 -13.82 4.00 10.87
C ASP A 26 -14.34 3.28 12.13
N GLU A 27 -13.89 3.73 13.30
CA GLU A 27 -14.30 3.19 14.61
C GLU A 27 -15.82 3.34 14.89
N ASN A 28 -16.49 4.26 14.20
CA ASN A 28 -17.92 4.52 14.32
C ASN A 28 -18.75 3.75 13.27
N GLY A 29 -18.09 2.96 12.42
CA GLY A 29 -18.73 2.22 11.34
C GLY A 29 -19.06 3.06 10.10
N GLU A 30 -18.63 4.33 10.06
CA GLU A 30 -18.78 5.22 8.92
C GLU A 30 -17.79 4.84 7.82
N MET A 31 -18.19 5.03 6.57
CA MET A 31 -17.35 4.69 5.42
C MET A 31 -16.18 5.69 5.33
N LEU A 32 -14.94 5.19 5.42
CA LEU A 32 -13.76 6.01 5.20
C LEU A 32 -13.73 6.43 3.73
N LYS A 33 -13.79 7.74 3.49
CA LYS A 33 -13.55 8.31 2.16
C LYS A 33 -12.06 8.19 1.84
N LEU A 34 -11.70 7.15 1.10
CA LEU A 34 -10.34 6.86 0.60
C LEU A 34 -10.04 7.65 -0.69
N GLY A 35 -8.75 7.75 -1.04
CA GLY A 35 -8.32 8.38 -2.29
C GLY A 35 -8.42 7.46 -3.52
N PRO A 36 -8.08 7.97 -4.72
CA PRO A 36 -8.18 7.22 -5.98
C PRO A 36 -7.44 5.88 -5.95
N GLY A 37 -8.18 4.78 -6.17
CA GLY A 37 -7.63 3.43 -6.19
C GLY A 37 -7.16 2.93 -4.82
N GLN A 38 -7.34 3.70 -3.74
CA GLN A 38 -6.96 3.27 -2.40
C GLN A 38 -7.90 2.19 -1.90
N VAL A 39 -7.31 1.10 -1.41
CA VAL A 39 -8.02 -0.07 -0.91
C VAL A 39 -7.75 -0.25 0.59
N ALA A 40 -8.67 -0.94 1.28
CA ALA A 40 -8.41 -1.38 2.64
C ALA A 40 -7.19 -2.31 2.62
N PRO A 41 -6.13 -2.01 3.39
CA PRO A 41 -4.89 -2.75 3.28
C PRO A 41 -5.08 -4.21 3.71
N ARG A 42 -4.69 -5.16 2.85
CA ARG A 42 -4.94 -6.58 3.14
C ARG A 42 -4.03 -7.07 4.26
N GLY A 43 -4.66 -7.53 5.34
CA GLY A 43 -3.97 -8.12 6.49
C GLY A 43 -3.43 -7.12 7.50
N PHE A 44 -3.84 -5.84 7.43
CA PHE A 44 -3.46 -4.81 8.40
C PHE A 44 -4.70 -4.24 9.10
N LYS A 45 -4.52 -3.83 10.35
CA LYS A 45 -5.57 -3.11 11.08
C LYS A 45 -5.70 -1.69 10.53
N LEU A 46 -6.92 -1.33 10.15
CA LEU A 46 -7.28 0.05 9.85
C LEU A 46 -7.27 0.86 11.14
N ILE A 47 -6.69 2.06 11.12
CA ILE A 47 -6.86 3.02 12.22
C ILE A 47 -8.07 3.91 11.88
N GLY A 48 -9.12 3.84 12.69
CA GLY A 48 -10.11 4.90 12.80
C GLY A 48 -9.64 5.86 13.90
N GLY A 49 -9.02 6.98 13.52
CA GLY A 49 -8.49 7.94 14.49
C GLY A 49 -7.84 9.17 13.83
N VAL A 50 -8.04 10.33 14.46
CA VAL A 50 -7.92 11.72 13.95
C VAL A 50 -6.48 12.19 13.59
N GLN A 51 -5.47 11.32 13.54
CA GLN A 51 -4.05 11.74 13.40
C GLN A 51 -3.34 11.27 12.13
N ASN A 52 -4.09 10.89 11.12
CA ASN A 52 -3.53 10.23 9.97
C ASN A 52 -3.50 11.19 8.80
N GLY A 53 -2.35 11.85 8.66
CA GLY A 53 -2.08 12.71 7.52
C GLY A 53 -2.32 12.06 6.15
N GLU A 54 -2.00 12.79 5.10
CA GLU A 54 -2.29 12.36 3.74
C GLU A 54 -1.05 12.50 2.87
N VAL A 55 -0.97 11.68 1.82
CA VAL A 55 0.03 11.81 0.75
C VAL A 55 -0.63 12.13 -0.56
N LYS A 56 -0.06 13.06 -1.30
CA LYS A 56 -0.47 13.36 -2.65
C LYS A 56 0.42 12.62 -3.65
N LEU A 57 -0.21 11.84 -4.51
CA LEU A 57 0.46 11.04 -5.53
C LEU A 57 -0.01 11.42 -6.93
N THR A 58 0.88 11.20 -7.89
CA THR A 58 0.53 11.06 -9.30
C THR A 58 0.95 9.67 -9.77
N LEU A 59 0.05 8.94 -10.43
CA LEU A 59 0.34 7.65 -11.05
C LEU A 59 0.05 7.73 -12.54
N PHE A 60 1.03 7.32 -13.35
CA PHE A 60 0.93 7.35 -14.80
C PHE A 60 1.80 6.28 -15.44
N LEU A 61 1.25 5.58 -16.42
CA LEU A 61 1.97 4.57 -17.20
C LEU A 61 2.41 5.17 -18.54
N SER A 62 3.72 5.28 -18.74
CA SER A 62 4.32 5.83 -19.96
C SER A 62 5.40 4.91 -20.49
N LYS A 63 5.32 4.56 -21.78
CA LYS A 63 6.40 3.81 -22.49
C LYS A 63 6.89 2.57 -21.73
N GLY A 64 5.95 1.80 -21.18
CA GLY A 64 6.26 0.58 -20.42
C GLY A 64 6.82 0.79 -19.02
N THR A 65 6.74 2.02 -18.47
CA THR A 65 7.17 2.37 -17.11
C THR A 65 6.02 2.96 -16.33
N LEU A 66 5.71 2.42 -15.16
CA LEU A 66 4.85 3.07 -14.19
C LEU A 66 5.66 4.13 -13.45
N GLU A 67 5.22 5.38 -13.55
CA GLU A 67 5.76 6.52 -12.84
C GLU A 67 4.86 6.86 -11.66
N VAL A 68 5.43 6.76 -10.46
CA VAL A 68 4.77 7.12 -9.19
C VAL A 68 5.43 8.38 -8.68
N GLU A 69 4.82 9.53 -8.93
CA GLU A 69 5.27 10.80 -8.37
C GLU A 69 4.75 10.94 -6.94
N VAL A 70 5.67 10.98 -5.99
CA VAL A 70 5.36 11.41 -4.63
C VAL A 70 5.49 12.93 -4.58
N ILE A 71 4.36 13.64 -4.53
CA ILE A 71 4.35 15.10 -4.57
C ILE A 71 4.67 15.66 -3.18
N CYS A 72 3.81 15.39 -2.21
CA CYS A 72 3.92 15.91 -0.85
C CYS A 72 3.11 15.05 0.13
N ALA A 73 3.32 15.29 1.42
CA ALA A 73 2.43 14.80 2.46
C ALA A 73 2.05 15.96 3.40
N ARG A 74 0.97 15.80 4.16
CA ARG A 74 0.45 16.82 5.10
C ARG A 74 -0.05 16.20 6.39
N GLU A 75 -0.16 17.03 7.42
CA GLU A 75 -0.74 16.67 8.73
C GLU A 75 -0.03 15.46 9.38
N ILE A 76 1.29 15.38 9.19
CA ILE A 76 2.12 14.32 9.78
C ILE A 76 2.43 14.68 11.23
N CYS A 77 2.25 13.72 12.15
CA CYS A 77 2.54 13.87 13.58
C CYS A 77 1.92 15.16 14.17
N PRO A 78 0.59 15.32 14.14
CA PRO A 78 -0.05 16.51 14.68
C PRO A 78 0.19 16.62 16.20
N GLY A 79 0.46 17.82 16.69
CA GLY A 79 0.72 18.10 18.11
C GLY A 79 2.12 18.68 18.38
N GLU A 80 2.51 18.73 19.66
CA GLU A 80 3.75 19.37 20.14
C GLU A 80 5.03 18.57 19.85
N ARG A 81 4.94 17.44 19.15
CA ARG A 81 6.11 16.65 18.76
C ARG A 81 7.03 17.45 17.84
N GLU A 82 8.34 17.26 17.96
CA GLU A 82 9.30 17.84 17.02
C GLU A 82 9.01 17.45 15.56
N GLU A 83 9.35 18.35 14.64
CA GLU A 83 9.12 18.12 13.21
C GLU A 83 9.99 16.98 12.68
N PRO A 84 9.40 15.94 12.07
CA PRO A 84 10.15 14.75 11.69
C PRO A 84 10.97 14.95 10.41
N ASP A 85 12.10 14.26 10.32
CA ASP A 85 12.81 13.99 9.07
C ASP A 85 12.11 12.81 8.37
N THR A 86 11.48 13.03 7.21
CA THR A 86 10.63 12.02 6.58
C THR A 86 11.04 11.64 5.17
N TYR A 87 10.73 10.41 4.77
CA TYR A 87 10.80 9.94 3.39
C TYR A 87 9.67 8.96 3.09
N VAL A 88 9.30 8.83 1.82
CA VAL A 88 8.29 7.86 1.39
C VAL A 88 8.98 6.66 0.75
N LYS A 89 8.48 5.47 1.06
CA LYS A 89 8.92 4.21 0.48
C LYS A 89 7.73 3.48 -0.11
N THR A 90 7.90 2.98 -1.32
CA THR A 90 6.87 2.25 -2.05
C THR A 90 7.29 0.80 -2.28
N TYR A 91 6.31 -0.10 -2.25
CA TYR A 91 6.48 -1.53 -2.46
C TYR A 91 5.41 -2.03 -3.41
N LEU A 92 5.78 -2.83 -4.40
CA LEU A 92 4.79 -3.58 -5.18
C LEU A 92 4.35 -4.81 -4.38
N ARG A 93 3.11 -5.25 -4.54
CA ARG A 93 2.57 -6.43 -3.87
C ARG A 93 1.97 -7.39 -4.88
N ASP A 94 2.36 -8.65 -4.80
CA ASP A 94 1.78 -9.75 -5.57
C ASP A 94 1.24 -10.81 -4.59
N GLY A 95 -0.08 -10.89 -4.45
CA GLY A 95 -0.70 -11.70 -3.41
C GLY A 95 -0.26 -11.25 -2.01
N ASP A 96 0.51 -12.06 -1.30
CA ASP A 96 1.08 -11.75 0.03
C ASP A 96 2.57 -11.40 0.00
N ARG A 97 3.17 -11.32 -1.19
CA ARG A 97 4.59 -11.06 -1.38
C ARG A 97 4.84 -9.59 -1.71
N TRP A 98 5.82 -9.00 -1.02
CA TRP A 98 6.30 -7.65 -1.30
C TRP A 98 7.47 -7.71 -2.26
N LEU A 99 7.35 -7.02 -3.37
CA LEU A 99 8.30 -6.96 -4.46
C LEU A 99 8.80 -5.52 -4.64
N HIS A 100 9.95 -5.37 -5.29
CA HIS A 100 10.49 -4.12 -5.82
C HIS A 100 10.24 -2.88 -4.93
N LYS A 101 11.18 -2.57 -4.04
CA LYS A 101 11.11 -1.35 -3.23
C LYS A 101 11.75 -0.14 -3.92
N ARG A 102 11.15 1.04 -3.75
CA ARG A 102 11.72 2.34 -4.13
C ARG A 102 11.48 3.33 -3.00
N LYS A 103 12.28 4.40 -2.93
CA LYS A 103 12.11 5.44 -1.91
C LYS A 103 12.51 6.81 -2.42
N THR A 104 11.90 7.84 -1.85
CA THR A 104 12.31 9.23 -2.05
C THR A 104 13.58 9.54 -1.24
N ARG A 105 14.18 10.69 -1.53
CA ARG A 105 15.09 11.39 -0.62
C ARG A 105 14.33 11.85 0.62
N VAL A 106 15.09 12.12 1.67
CA VAL A 106 14.57 12.62 2.95
C VAL A 106 14.30 14.11 2.85
N VAL A 107 13.15 14.53 3.35
CA VAL A 107 12.79 15.93 3.62
C VAL A 107 12.85 16.13 5.12
N ARG A 108 13.54 17.17 5.57
CA ARG A 108 13.89 17.35 6.98
C ARG A 108 12.98 18.36 7.66
N HIS A 109 12.73 18.16 8.96
CA HIS A 109 11.98 19.08 9.82
C HIS A 109 10.72 19.64 9.15
N SER A 110 9.77 18.77 8.81
CA SER A 110 8.51 19.24 8.23
C SER A 110 7.34 18.32 8.50
N ARG A 111 6.22 18.91 8.94
CA ARG A 111 4.91 18.25 8.99
C ARG A 111 4.17 18.24 7.66
N ASN A 112 4.66 19.03 6.69
CA ASN A 112 4.09 19.18 5.36
C ASN A 112 5.17 19.03 4.26
N PRO A 113 5.90 17.90 4.25
CA PRO A 113 7.06 17.71 3.39
C PRO A 113 6.68 17.74 1.91
N GLN A 114 7.54 18.37 1.09
CA GLN A 114 7.45 18.39 -0.36
C GLN A 114 8.53 17.45 -0.93
N TYR A 115 8.12 16.30 -1.44
CA TYR A 115 9.06 15.30 -1.97
C TYR A 115 9.38 15.55 -3.44
N ARG A 116 8.36 15.81 -4.26
CA ARG A 116 8.41 16.06 -5.72
C ARG A 116 9.38 15.13 -6.45
N GLN A 117 9.19 13.83 -6.24
CA GLN A 117 10.08 12.79 -6.73
C GLN A 117 9.31 11.66 -7.40
N THR A 118 9.78 11.26 -8.57
CA THR A 118 9.21 10.16 -9.34
C THR A 118 9.96 8.86 -9.07
N LEU A 119 9.24 7.86 -8.57
CA LEU A 119 9.70 6.49 -8.40
C LEU A 119 9.22 5.67 -9.61
N LYS A 120 10.13 4.92 -10.24
CA LYS A 120 9.87 4.23 -11.50
C LYS A 120 9.87 2.71 -11.33
N TYR A 121 8.88 2.08 -11.95
CA TYR A 121 8.66 0.64 -11.99
C TYR A 121 8.46 0.16 -13.42
N SER A 122 8.92 -1.06 -13.74
CA SER A 122 8.57 -1.68 -15.01
C SER A 122 7.07 -1.95 -15.05
N SER A 123 6.43 -1.70 -16.19
CA SER A 123 5.02 -2.03 -16.40
C SER A 123 4.73 -3.52 -16.17
N CYS A 124 5.63 -4.40 -16.62
CA CYS A 124 5.51 -5.84 -16.42
C CYS A 124 5.52 -6.24 -14.94
N ASP A 125 6.19 -5.46 -14.09
CA ASP A 125 6.23 -5.71 -12.66
C ASP A 125 5.04 -5.10 -11.93
N ALA A 126 4.38 -4.07 -12.49
CA ALA A 126 3.42 -3.27 -11.74
C ALA A 126 1.96 -3.54 -12.10
N LEU A 127 1.67 -3.89 -13.36
CA LEU A 127 0.28 -4.12 -13.79
C LEU A 127 -0.31 -5.37 -13.10
N GLY A 128 -1.57 -5.29 -12.70
CA GLY A 128 -2.25 -6.38 -11.98
C GLY A 128 -1.88 -6.50 -10.50
N ARG A 129 -1.23 -5.48 -9.92
CA ARG A 129 -0.68 -5.51 -8.57
C ARG A 129 -1.09 -4.30 -7.74
N ASN A 130 -0.95 -4.42 -6.43
CA ASN A 130 -1.11 -3.30 -5.52
C ASN A 130 0.25 -2.62 -5.29
N ILE A 131 0.21 -1.34 -4.96
CA ILE A 131 1.35 -0.60 -4.46
C ILE A 131 1.07 -0.12 -3.03
N LEU A 132 1.94 -0.51 -2.11
CA LEU A 132 1.95 0.01 -0.75
C LEU A 132 2.86 1.23 -0.68
N VAL A 133 2.31 2.36 -0.24
CA VAL A 133 2.99 3.63 -0.03
C VAL A 133 3.13 3.89 1.45
N MET A 134 4.35 3.96 1.97
CA MET A 134 4.65 4.07 3.39
C MET A 134 5.45 5.32 3.69
N LEU A 135 5.00 6.10 4.67
CA LEU A 135 5.75 7.21 5.24
C LEU A 135 6.67 6.71 6.35
N TRP A 136 7.92 7.15 6.32
CA TRP A 136 8.95 6.80 7.29
C TRP A 136 9.56 8.05 7.91
N GLU A 137 9.74 8.03 9.21
CA GLU A 137 10.60 8.93 9.97
C GLU A 137 12.02 8.36 9.98
N LYS A 138 12.97 9.15 9.48
CA LYS A 138 14.39 8.91 9.63
C LYS A 138 14.82 9.36 11.02
N LYS A 139 15.18 8.42 11.88
CA LYS A 139 15.77 8.73 13.19
C LYS A 139 17.25 9.10 13.05
N GLN A 140 17.76 9.82 14.04
CA GLN A 140 19.17 10.20 14.11
C GLN A 140 19.98 9.12 14.84
N GLY A 141 21.30 9.11 14.64
CA GLY A 141 22.19 8.15 15.31
C GLY A 141 21.93 6.70 14.90
N PHE A 142 21.86 5.81 15.90
CA PHE A 142 21.70 4.35 15.73
C PHE A 142 20.25 3.88 15.94
N GLU A 143 19.31 4.79 16.10
CA GLU A 143 17.90 4.45 16.23
C GLU A 143 17.35 3.91 14.90
N SER A 144 16.46 2.92 15.01
CA SER A 144 15.77 2.38 13.83
C SER A 144 14.76 3.39 13.31
N ASN A 145 14.64 3.50 11.99
CA ASN A 145 13.63 4.35 11.36
C ASN A 145 12.23 3.88 11.77
N GLN A 146 11.33 4.82 12.01
CA GLN A 146 9.97 4.52 12.46
C GLN A 146 9.02 4.72 11.29
N GLY A 147 8.13 3.76 10.99
CA GLY A 147 7.03 4.05 10.08
C GLY A 147 6.09 5.06 10.73
N LEU A 148 5.45 5.92 9.94
CA LEU A 148 4.45 6.88 10.44
C LEU A 148 3.05 6.62 9.89
N GLY A 149 2.94 5.79 8.85
CA GLY A 149 1.68 5.40 8.25
C GLY A 149 1.86 4.90 6.83
N GLY A 150 0.78 4.39 6.25
CA GLY A 150 0.79 3.95 4.86
C GLY A 150 -0.59 3.85 4.22
N ALA A 151 -0.60 3.75 2.89
CA ALA A 151 -1.77 3.58 2.06
C ALA A 151 -1.48 2.49 1.02
N GLU A 152 -2.45 1.61 0.78
CA GLU A 152 -2.37 0.62 -0.29
C GLU A 152 -3.27 1.07 -1.44
N VAL A 153 -2.72 1.08 -2.66
CA VAL A 153 -3.41 1.49 -3.88
C VAL A 153 -3.43 0.30 -4.84
N ASP A 154 -4.62 -0.08 -5.28
CA ASP A 154 -4.81 -1.06 -6.34
C ASP A 154 -4.61 -0.37 -7.70
N LEU A 155 -3.60 -0.81 -8.44
CA LEU A 155 -3.22 -0.19 -9.70
C LEU A 155 -4.23 -0.51 -10.82
N GLU A 156 -5.04 -1.57 -10.69
CA GLU A 156 -6.08 -1.92 -11.67
C GLU A 156 -7.32 -1.02 -11.55
N LEU A 157 -7.55 -0.42 -10.38
CA LEU A 157 -8.64 0.52 -10.16
C LEU A 157 -8.36 1.92 -10.73
N LEU A 158 -7.15 2.16 -11.24
CA LEU A 158 -6.73 3.44 -11.77
C LEU A 158 -6.63 3.42 -13.30
N PRO A 159 -7.13 4.45 -14.01
CA PRO A 159 -6.90 4.59 -15.44
C PRO A 159 -5.47 5.09 -15.69
N LEU A 160 -4.47 4.22 -15.54
CA LEU A 160 -3.04 4.57 -15.59
C LEU A 160 -2.57 5.12 -16.95
N THR A 161 -3.34 4.93 -18.02
CA THR A 161 -3.11 5.57 -19.33
C THR A 161 -3.39 7.06 -19.31
N ASN A 162 -4.10 7.54 -18.29
CA ASN A 162 -4.29 8.94 -17.97
C ASN A 162 -3.56 9.28 -16.67
N LEU A 163 -3.27 10.57 -16.49
CA LEU A 163 -2.67 11.07 -15.26
C LEU A 163 -3.67 10.90 -14.10
N SER A 164 -3.40 9.98 -13.18
CA SER A 164 -4.19 9.81 -11.96
C SER A 164 -3.55 10.60 -10.82
N VAL A 165 -4.23 11.61 -10.30
CA VAL A 165 -3.71 12.47 -9.20
C VAL A 165 -4.69 12.44 -8.04
N GLY A 166 -4.19 12.15 -6.84
CA GLY A 166 -5.03 11.90 -5.68
C GLY A 166 -4.34 12.20 -4.36
N TRP A 167 -5.16 12.48 -3.34
CA TRP A 167 -4.75 12.41 -1.94
C TRP A 167 -5.13 11.05 -1.40
N GLU A 168 -4.15 10.31 -0.89
CA GLU A 168 -4.35 9.04 -0.19
C GLU A 168 -4.20 9.26 1.31
N LYS A 169 -5.09 8.65 2.10
CA LYS A 169 -5.05 8.75 3.56
C LYS A 169 -4.11 7.73 4.17
N TRP A 170 -3.35 8.09 5.20
CA TRP A 170 -2.64 7.08 5.97
C TRP A 170 -3.65 6.19 6.71
N ALA A 171 -3.78 4.93 6.31
CA ALA A 171 -4.77 4.00 6.86
C ALA A 171 -4.12 2.85 7.67
N LEU A 172 -2.80 2.90 7.83
CA LEU A 172 -1.98 1.78 8.29
C LEU A 172 -1.15 2.12 9.54
N GLU A 173 -1.16 1.25 10.54
CA GLU A 173 -0.28 1.38 11.73
C GLU A 173 1.14 0.89 11.44
N ALA A 174 2.11 1.77 11.64
CA ALA A 174 3.50 1.54 11.32
C ALA A 174 4.25 0.50 12.17
N GLY A 175 3.85 0.28 13.42
CA GLY A 175 4.56 -0.63 14.34
C GLY A 175 4.51 -2.09 13.89
N GLU A 176 3.40 -2.52 13.30
CA GLU A 176 3.22 -3.89 12.79
C GLU A 176 3.83 -4.07 11.38
N LEU A 177 3.89 -2.98 10.60
CA LEU A 177 4.42 -2.96 9.23
C LEU A 177 5.93 -3.14 9.16
N ASP A 178 6.70 -2.54 10.08
CA ASP A 178 8.17 -2.68 10.05
C ASP A 178 8.61 -4.13 10.34
N LEU A 179 7.97 -4.80 11.31
CA LEU A 179 8.25 -6.21 11.60
C LEU A 179 7.83 -7.13 10.44
N ARG A 180 6.64 -6.93 9.86
CA ARG A 180 6.15 -7.80 8.76
C ARG A 180 6.90 -7.55 7.45
N LEU A 181 7.19 -6.29 7.10
CA LEU A 181 7.99 -5.97 5.91
C LEU A 181 9.45 -6.39 6.09
N SER A 182 10.05 -6.24 7.27
CA SER A 182 11.44 -6.69 7.51
C SER A 182 11.57 -8.21 7.50
N LEU A 183 10.57 -8.97 7.94
CA LEU A 183 10.53 -10.43 7.83
C LEU A 183 10.34 -10.89 6.38
N LEU A 184 9.39 -10.28 5.65
CA LEU A 184 9.07 -10.67 4.28
C LEU A 184 10.16 -10.27 3.27
N LEU A 185 10.87 -9.16 3.50
CA LEU A 185 11.95 -8.71 2.61
C LEU A 185 13.31 -9.36 2.92
N LYS A 186 13.47 -10.02 4.07
CA LYS A 186 14.64 -10.88 4.34
C LYS A 186 14.63 -12.13 3.48
N ASP A 187 13.44 -12.65 3.18
CA ASP A 187 13.24 -13.86 2.36
C ASP A 187 13.66 -13.64 0.89
N GLU A 188 13.53 -12.41 0.37
CA GLU A 188 14.02 -12.04 -0.97
C GLU A 188 15.55 -11.99 -1.04
N THR A 189 16.24 -11.58 0.03
CA THR A 189 17.72 -11.56 0.06
C THR A 189 18.33 -12.95 0.18
N GLU A 190 17.65 -13.92 0.76
CA GLU A 190 18.12 -15.32 0.80
C GLU A 190 17.80 -16.11 -0.48
N SER A 191 16.74 -15.74 -1.20
CA SER A 191 16.35 -16.42 -2.44
C SER A 191 17.31 -16.17 -3.61
N VAL A 192 18.06 -15.04 -3.60
CA VAL A 192 19.08 -14.76 -4.63
C VAL A 192 20.39 -15.51 -4.37
N VAL A 193 20.67 -15.91 -3.13
CA VAL A 193 21.90 -16.63 -2.78
C VAL A 193 21.83 -18.13 -3.12
N LYS A 194 20.63 -18.70 -3.27
CA LYS A 194 20.44 -20.13 -3.59
C LYS A 194 20.47 -20.50 -5.08
N ILE A 195 20.58 -19.53 -6.00
CA ILE A 195 20.66 -19.81 -7.46
C ILE A 195 22.13 -19.86 -7.96
N ILE A 196 23.11 -19.62 -7.10
CA ILE A 196 24.55 -19.63 -7.47
C ILE A 196 25.39 -20.55 -6.57
N SER A 197 24.82 -21.67 -6.11
CA SER A 197 25.55 -22.72 -5.37
C SER A 197 25.34 -24.09 -6.01
#